data_AF-A0A8B6C642-F1
#
_entry.id   AF-A0A8B6C642-F1
#
_cell.length_a   1.000
_cell.length_b   1.000
_cell.length_c   1.000
_cell.angle_alpha   90.00
_cell.angle_beta   90.00
_cell.angle_gamma   90.00
#
_symmetry.space_group_name_H-M   'P 1'
#
loop_
_entity.id
_entity.type
_entity.pdbx_description
1 polymer ?
#
loop_
_entity_poly.entity_id
_entity_poly.type
_entity_poly.pdbx_seq_one_letter_code
_entity_poly.pdbx_strand_id
1 'polypeptide(L)'
;MPYEITLTTVEKLERTINRQLRKWLGVPPSFTTVGLYSRTAKLQLPLTSLVEEFKVSKSRIVMTLKESRDDKVRTAGVQVRIGRKWSASKAVSEAESRLRHKDIIGTVAVGRQGLGTSKSCYWKNANTQERRGLVQREIQSREEENRQAKTVELGSQGAWSRWELEQRSLTWSDIWRYPQYQLQFLLRSVYDVLPTPTNLHSSKKVVIIELTVPWEERCGVANERKRAKYDGLLAECRDRGWQTWNFPVEVGCRLPCAVSVENVFCRRSDLPELKSSN
;
A
#
# COMPACT_ATOMS: atom_id res chain seq x y z
N MET A 1 -12.99 2.13 -31.66
CA MET A 1 -13.18 1.26 -30.48
C MET A 1 -12.03 1.52 -29.51
N PRO A 2 -12.18 2.35 -28.47
CA PRO A 2 -11.13 2.44 -27.47
C PRO A 2 -11.14 1.12 -26.67
N TYR A 3 -9.99 0.47 -26.62
CA TYR A 3 -9.77 -0.88 -26.09
C TYR A 3 -10.58 -1.23 -24.83
N GLU A 4 -11.15 -2.43 -24.79
CA GLU A 4 -11.81 -2.99 -23.60
C GLU A 4 -10.77 -3.33 -22.52
N ILE A 5 -10.39 -2.33 -21.72
CA ILE A 5 -9.48 -2.52 -20.58
C ILE A 5 -10.28 -3.11 -19.41
N THR A 6 -9.86 -4.29 -18.92
CA THR A 6 -10.45 -4.93 -17.74
C THR A 6 -9.84 -4.38 -16.45
N LEU A 7 -10.60 -4.43 -15.35
CA LEU A 7 -10.10 -3.98 -14.04
C LEU A 7 -8.83 -4.74 -13.59
N THR A 8 -8.70 -6.03 -13.92
CA THR A 8 -7.53 -6.82 -13.54
C THR A 8 -6.25 -6.33 -14.23
N THR A 9 -6.34 -5.84 -15.47
CA THR A 9 -5.22 -5.19 -16.16
C THR A 9 -4.80 -3.91 -15.45
N VAL A 10 -5.77 -3.07 -15.05
CA VAL A 10 -5.50 -1.82 -14.32
C VAL A 10 -4.85 -2.10 -12.97
N GLU A 11 -5.31 -3.10 -12.23
CA GLU A 11 -4.68 -3.52 -10.97
C GLU A 11 -3.24 -4.00 -11.16
N LYS A 12 -2.94 -4.72 -12.25
CA LYS A 12 -1.56 -5.14 -12.57
C LYS A 12 -0.66 -3.93 -12.84
N LEU A 13 -1.17 -2.93 -13.57
CA LEU A 13 -0.45 -1.67 -13.80
C LEU A 13 -0.22 -0.93 -12.50
N GLU A 14 -1.24 -0.79 -11.66
CA GLU A 14 -1.13 -0.12 -10.37
C GLU A 14 -0.13 -0.81 -9.45
N ARG A 15 -0.05 -2.15 -9.42
CA ARG A 15 1.00 -2.87 -8.68
C ARG A 15 2.41 -2.50 -9.14
N THR A 16 2.60 -2.32 -10.44
CA THR A 16 3.90 -1.94 -11.03
C THR A 16 4.24 -0.49 -10.66
N ILE A 17 3.28 0.42 -10.81
CA ILE A 17 3.42 1.83 -10.41
C ILE A 17 3.76 1.92 -8.92
N ASN A 18 3.00 1.24 -8.07
CA ASN A 18 3.21 1.19 -6.63
C ASN A 18 4.61 0.69 -6.23
N ARG A 19 5.17 -0.26 -6.97
CA ARG A 19 6.55 -0.72 -6.74
C ARG A 19 7.56 0.38 -7.02
N GLN A 20 7.39 1.11 -8.12
CA GLN A 20 8.28 2.21 -8.50
C GLN A 20 8.12 3.42 -7.58
N LEU A 21 6.88 3.77 -7.21
CA LEU A 21 6.59 4.86 -6.27
C LEU A 21 7.26 4.62 -4.92
N ARG A 22 7.18 3.40 -4.37
CA ARG A 22 7.84 3.10 -3.09
C ARG A 22 9.35 3.25 -3.15
N LYS A 23 9.98 2.77 -4.24
CA LYS A 23 11.41 2.95 -4.47
C LYS A 23 11.77 4.43 -4.59
N TRP A 24 10.99 5.18 -5.36
CA TRP A 24 11.19 6.61 -5.57
C TRP A 24 11.02 7.43 -4.29
N LEU A 25 10.04 7.10 -3.45
CA LEU A 25 9.85 7.74 -2.13
C LEU A 25 10.80 7.23 -1.05
N GLY A 26 11.66 6.25 -1.37
CA GLY A 26 12.56 5.62 -0.41
C GLY A 26 11.86 4.83 0.69
N VAL A 27 10.59 4.46 0.55
CA VAL A 27 9.85 3.67 1.55
C VAL A 27 9.96 2.16 1.26
N PRO A 28 9.93 1.29 2.28
CA PRO A 28 10.08 -0.15 2.06
C PRO A 28 8.82 -0.76 1.39
N PRO A 29 8.92 -1.98 0.81
CA PRO A 29 7.80 -2.63 0.13
C PRO A 29 6.56 -2.86 1.00
N SER A 30 6.74 -2.98 2.32
CA SER A 30 5.67 -3.11 3.31
C SER A 30 4.82 -1.84 3.48
N PHE A 31 5.29 -0.69 2.99
CA PHE A 31 4.56 0.56 3.06
C PHE A 31 3.19 0.43 2.38
N THR A 32 2.13 0.75 3.10
CA THR A 32 0.77 0.45 2.65
C THR A 32 0.30 1.42 1.58
N THR A 33 -0.59 0.95 0.70
CA THR A 33 -1.21 1.80 -0.34
C THR A 33 -2.12 2.89 0.24
N VAL A 34 -2.53 2.75 1.51
CA VAL A 34 -3.26 3.79 2.25
C VAL A 34 -2.38 5.04 2.34
N GLY A 35 -1.12 4.89 2.76
CA GLY A 35 -0.22 6.05 2.85
C GLY A 35 0.18 6.66 1.50
N LEU A 36 -0.09 5.96 0.39
CA LEU A 36 0.12 6.49 -0.96
C LEU A 36 -1.07 7.30 -1.46
N TYR A 37 -2.31 6.83 -1.22
CA TYR A 37 -3.49 7.33 -1.93
C TYR A 37 -4.61 7.86 -1.04
N SER A 38 -4.48 7.76 0.29
CA SER A 38 -5.51 8.21 1.23
C SER A 38 -5.63 9.74 1.23
N ARG A 39 -6.86 10.22 1.18
CA ARG A 39 -7.22 11.64 1.30
C ARG A 39 -7.56 12.06 2.72
N THR A 40 -7.63 11.10 3.65
CA THR A 40 -8.01 11.33 5.05
C THR A 40 -6.91 10.95 6.02
N ALA A 41 -5.78 10.42 5.52
CA ALA A 41 -4.62 10.13 6.33
C ALA A 41 -4.01 11.39 6.97
N LYS A 42 -3.24 11.19 8.04
CA LYS A 42 -2.56 12.27 8.76
C LYS A 42 -1.50 12.96 7.92
N LEU A 43 -0.79 12.20 7.09
CA LEU A 43 0.06 12.72 6.04
C LEU A 43 -0.56 12.35 4.70
N GLN A 44 -0.74 13.32 3.81
CA GLN A 44 -1.35 13.05 2.50
C GLN A 44 -0.34 13.33 1.40
N LEU A 45 -0.27 12.43 0.44
CA LEU A 45 0.51 12.60 -0.77
C LEU A 45 -0.39 13.09 -1.91
N PRO A 46 0.13 13.90 -2.84
CA PRO A 46 -0.61 14.39 -4.01
C PRO A 46 -0.65 13.32 -5.11
N LEU A 47 -0.95 12.07 -4.72
CA LEU A 47 -1.00 10.91 -5.59
C LEU A 47 -2.43 10.37 -5.64
N THR A 48 -2.85 9.95 -6.84
CA THR A 48 -4.15 9.31 -7.06
C THR A 48 -3.96 7.85 -7.46
N SER A 49 -4.87 6.99 -6.99
CA SER A 49 -4.88 5.58 -7.36
C SER A 49 -5.42 5.44 -8.79
N LEU A 50 -4.69 4.69 -9.62
CA LEU A 50 -5.08 4.43 -11.01
C LEU A 50 -6.41 3.66 -11.09
N VAL A 51 -6.62 2.70 -10.19
CA VAL A 51 -7.85 1.93 -10.06
C VAL A 51 -9.02 2.82 -9.66
N GLU A 52 -8.82 3.77 -8.75
CA GLU A 52 -9.87 4.72 -8.37
C GLU A 52 -10.26 5.59 -9.56
N GLU A 53 -9.29 6.20 -10.25
CA GLU A 53 -9.54 7.03 -11.44
C GLU A 53 -10.21 6.23 -12.56
N PHE A 54 -9.81 4.98 -12.74
CA PHE A 54 -10.43 4.07 -13.70
C PHE A 54 -11.91 3.81 -13.35
N LYS A 55 -12.21 3.49 -12.08
CA LYS A 55 -13.59 3.27 -11.61
C LYS A 55 -14.44 4.52 -11.80
N VAL A 56 -13.94 5.69 -11.39
CA VAL A 56 -14.62 6.99 -11.55
C VAL A 56 -14.87 7.29 -13.02
N SER A 57 -13.88 7.10 -13.88
CA SER A 57 -14.00 7.33 -15.32
C SER A 57 -15.03 6.42 -15.97
N LYS A 58 -15.06 5.14 -15.60
CA LYS A 58 -16.05 4.19 -16.12
C LYS A 58 -17.46 4.49 -15.62
N SER A 59 -17.62 4.86 -14.36
CA SER A 59 -18.90 5.31 -13.80
C SER A 59 -19.39 6.60 -14.48
N ARG A 60 -18.49 7.54 -14.77
CA ARG A 60 -18.82 8.75 -15.54
C ARG A 60 -19.37 8.41 -16.93
N ILE A 61 -18.79 7.43 -17.63
CA ILE A 61 -19.31 6.97 -18.93
C ILE A 61 -20.72 6.41 -18.77
N VAL A 62 -20.96 5.55 -17.77
CA VAL A 62 -22.31 5.01 -17.50
C VAL A 62 -23.33 6.13 -17.30
N MET A 63 -22.98 7.15 -16.50
CA MET A 63 -23.87 8.29 -16.26
C MET A 63 -24.10 9.11 -17.53
N THR A 64 -23.06 9.38 -18.32
CA THR A 64 -23.19 10.10 -19.59
C THR A 64 -24.14 9.39 -20.56
N LEU A 65 -24.08 8.06 -20.63
CA LEU A 65 -24.98 7.27 -21.48
C LEU A 65 -26.43 7.32 -20.96
N LYS A 66 -26.63 7.17 -19.65
CA LYS A 66 -27.95 7.23 -19.00
C LYS A 66 -28.62 8.62 -19.13
N GLU A 67 -27.82 9.67 -19.08
CA GLU A 67 -28.24 11.07 -19.12
C GLU A 67 -28.10 11.69 -20.52
N SER A 68 -27.90 10.88 -21.56
CA SER A 68 -27.76 11.37 -22.93
C SER A 68 -29.02 12.11 -23.38
N ARG A 69 -28.82 13.19 -24.15
CA ARG A 69 -29.93 13.94 -24.79
C ARG A 69 -30.60 13.12 -25.89
N ASP A 70 -29.84 12.27 -26.57
CA ASP A 70 -30.35 11.38 -27.60
C ASP A 70 -31.09 10.18 -26.97
N ASP A 71 -32.38 10.04 -27.31
CA ASP A 71 -33.23 8.97 -26.83
C ASP A 71 -32.75 7.58 -27.29
N LYS A 72 -32.21 7.47 -28.51
CA LYS A 72 -31.68 6.20 -29.02
C LYS A 72 -30.52 5.71 -28.16
N VAL A 73 -29.63 6.62 -27.75
CA VAL A 73 -28.48 6.29 -26.90
C VAL A 73 -28.92 5.88 -25.50
N ARG A 74 -29.90 6.58 -24.93
CA ARG A 74 -30.44 6.29 -23.59
C ARG A 74 -31.16 4.95 -23.54
N THR A 75 -31.94 4.64 -24.57
CA THR A 75 -32.76 3.42 -24.66
C THR A 75 -31.97 2.20 -25.13
N ALA A 76 -30.81 2.38 -25.78
CA ALA A 76 -29.97 1.30 -26.28
C ALA A 76 -29.39 0.36 -25.20
N GLY A 77 -29.47 0.72 -23.90
CA GLY A 77 -29.06 -0.17 -22.80
C GLY A 77 -27.58 -0.52 -22.80
N VAL A 78 -26.74 0.35 -23.38
CA VAL A 78 -25.30 0.10 -23.59
C VAL A 78 -24.60 -0.19 -22.26
N GLN A 79 -24.05 -1.40 -22.12
CA GLN A 79 -23.29 -1.80 -20.94
C GLN A 79 -21.81 -1.46 -21.11
N VAL A 80 -21.25 -0.78 -20.11
CA VAL A 80 -19.81 -0.51 -20.07
C VAL A 80 -19.08 -1.80 -19.66
N ARG A 81 -18.39 -2.42 -20.63
CA ARG A 81 -17.65 -3.67 -20.44
C ARG A 81 -16.34 -3.43 -19.67
N ILE A 82 -16.24 -3.99 -18.46
CA ILE A 82 -15.11 -3.79 -17.53
C ILE A 82 -14.57 -5.15 -17.00
N GLY A 83 -15.18 -6.26 -17.41
CA GLY A 83 -14.95 -7.61 -16.92
C GLY A 83 -15.94 -8.01 -15.82
N ARG A 84 -15.70 -9.17 -15.19
CA ARG A 84 -16.60 -9.76 -14.18
C ARG A 84 -16.38 -9.24 -12.75
N LYS A 85 -15.18 -8.71 -12.44
CA LYS A 85 -14.76 -8.37 -11.07
C LYS A 85 -15.50 -7.17 -10.48
N TRP A 86 -15.90 -6.21 -11.32
CA TRP A 86 -16.54 -4.98 -10.88
C TRP A 86 -17.47 -4.46 -11.95
N SER A 87 -18.63 -3.93 -11.52
CA SER A 87 -19.65 -3.37 -12.40
C SER A 87 -19.84 -1.88 -12.10
N ALA A 88 -19.61 -1.05 -13.11
CA ALA A 88 -19.80 0.39 -13.01
C ALA A 88 -21.28 0.76 -12.83
N SER A 89 -22.20 0.06 -13.50
CA SER A 89 -23.63 0.32 -13.37
C SER A 89 -24.13 0.05 -11.94
N LYS A 90 -23.66 -1.05 -11.34
CA LYS A 90 -23.94 -1.37 -9.93
C LYS A 90 -23.38 -0.30 -8.99
N ALA A 91 -22.11 0.08 -9.18
CA ALA A 91 -21.47 1.10 -8.35
C ALA A 91 -22.15 2.48 -8.45
N VAL A 92 -22.57 2.88 -9.65
CA VAL A 92 -23.35 4.11 -9.85
C VAL A 92 -24.70 4.02 -9.12
N SER A 93 -25.42 2.90 -9.26
CA SER A 93 -26.70 2.70 -8.57
C SER A 93 -26.55 2.73 -7.04
N GLU A 94 -25.50 2.10 -6.49
CA GLU A 94 -25.21 2.14 -5.06
C GLU A 94 -24.87 3.55 -4.57
N ALA A 95 -24.09 4.30 -5.36
CA ALA A 95 -23.74 5.69 -5.07
C ALA A 95 -24.99 6.60 -5.11
N GLU A 96 -25.85 6.46 -6.14
CA GLU A 96 -27.13 7.18 -6.22
C GLU A 96 -28.01 6.88 -4.99
N SER A 97 -28.12 5.62 -4.57
CA SER A 97 -28.88 5.23 -3.37
C SER A 97 -28.32 5.84 -2.09
N ARG A 98 -26.99 5.85 -1.91
CA ARG A 98 -26.34 6.50 -0.76
C ARG A 98 -26.57 8.01 -0.75
N LEU A 99 -26.52 8.67 -1.90
CA LEU A 99 -26.79 10.09 -2.00
C LEU A 99 -28.25 10.41 -1.66
N ARG A 100 -29.20 9.60 -2.13
CA ARG A 100 -30.62 9.71 -1.72
C ARG A 100 -30.80 9.49 -0.23
N HIS A 101 -30.05 8.57 0.36
CA HIS A 101 -30.09 8.33 1.80
C HIS A 101 -29.51 9.52 2.59
N LYS A 102 -28.42 10.13 2.11
CA LYS A 102 -27.86 11.37 2.66
C LYS A 102 -28.86 12.54 2.59
N ASP A 103 -29.65 12.61 1.52
CA ASP A 103 -30.73 13.61 1.41
C ASP A 103 -31.86 13.40 2.44
N ILE A 104 -32.11 12.16 2.88
CA ILE A 104 -33.11 11.85 3.91
C ILE A 104 -32.57 12.19 5.29
N ILE A 105 -31.32 11.80 5.59
CA ILE A 105 -30.67 12.10 6.86
C ILE A 105 -30.49 13.62 7.03
N GLY A 106 -30.22 14.32 5.93
CA GLY A 106 -29.88 15.74 5.95
C GLY A 106 -28.46 15.98 6.49
N THR A 107 -28.15 17.25 6.76
CA THR A 107 -26.89 17.64 7.37
C THR A 107 -26.86 17.22 8.84
N VAL A 108 -25.98 16.28 9.19
CA VAL A 108 -25.74 15.88 10.58
C VAL A 108 -24.81 16.90 11.25
N ALA A 109 -25.09 17.24 12.51
CA ALA A 109 -24.21 18.08 13.32
C ALA A 109 -22.85 17.37 13.53
N VAL A 110 -21.76 18.04 13.17
CA VAL A 110 -20.40 17.54 13.41
C VAL A 110 -19.77 18.37 14.54
N GLY A 111 -19.47 17.70 15.65
CA GLY A 111 -18.89 18.35 16.82
C GLY A 111 -19.76 19.48 17.37
N ARG A 112 -19.15 20.64 17.63
CA ARG A 112 -19.82 21.84 18.18
C ARG A 112 -20.15 22.91 17.13
N GLN A 113 -20.09 22.58 15.83
CA GLN A 113 -20.30 23.56 14.76
C GLN A 113 -21.77 24.03 14.60
N GLY A 114 -22.73 23.41 15.28
CA GLY A 114 -24.15 23.75 15.15
C GLY A 114 -24.75 23.31 13.81
N LEU A 115 -26.07 23.44 13.66
CA LEU A 115 -26.80 23.12 12.44
C LEU A 115 -26.61 24.24 11.40
N GLY A 116 -26.45 23.88 10.12
CA GLY A 116 -26.41 24.83 8.99
C GLY A 116 -25.04 25.37 8.59
N THR A 117 -23.95 24.98 9.25
CA THR A 117 -22.57 25.40 8.92
C THR A 117 -22.00 24.74 7.66
N SER A 118 -22.47 23.54 7.30
CA SER A 118 -22.01 22.82 6.12
C SER A 118 -22.95 23.04 4.94
N LYS A 119 -22.41 23.58 3.84
CA LYS A 119 -23.08 23.64 2.53
C LYS A 119 -23.19 22.22 1.98
N SER A 120 -24.34 21.57 2.15
CA SER A 120 -24.62 20.30 1.51
C SER A 120 -25.18 20.53 0.10
N CYS A 121 -24.60 19.85 -0.89
CA CYS A 121 -25.20 19.74 -2.21
C CYS A 121 -26.09 18.49 -2.20
N TYR A 122 -27.40 18.70 -2.11
CA TYR A 122 -28.39 17.64 -2.07
C TYR A 122 -28.65 17.05 -3.44
N TRP A 123 -28.81 15.73 -3.52
CA TRP A 123 -29.09 15.01 -4.76
C TRP A 123 -30.39 15.48 -5.45
N LYS A 124 -31.43 15.76 -4.65
CA LYS A 124 -32.72 16.28 -5.12
C LYS A 124 -32.59 17.58 -5.90
N ASN A 125 -31.74 18.50 -5.44
CA ASN A 125 -31.62 19.85 -5.99
C ASN A 125 -30.51 19.95 -7.06
N ALA A 126 -29.70 18.90 -7.21
CA ALA A 126 -28.58 18.89 -8.13
C ALA A 126 -29.01 18.77 -9.59
N ASN A 127 -28.42 19.60 -10.46
CA ASN A 127 -28.54 19.46 -11.91
C ASN A 127 -27.78 18.21 -12.42
N THR A 128 -27.94 17.87 -13.70
CA THR A 128 -27.32 16.68 -14.30
C THR A 128 -25.79 16.65 -14.17
N GLN A 129 -25.11 17.80 -14.29
CA GLN A 129 -23.66 17.87 -14.14
C GLN A 129 -23.23 17.74 -12.68
N GLU A 130 -23.95 18.37 -11.77
CA GLU A 130 -23.74 18.29 -10.32
C GLU A 130 -23.97 16.86 -9.80
N ARG A 131 -25.00 16.17 -10.30
CA ARG A 131 -25.28 14.76 -10.00
C ARG A 131 -24.12 13.86 -10.38
N ARG A 132 -23.53 14.06 -11.56
CA ARG A 132 -22.29 13.36 -11.95
C ARG A 132 -21.13 13.64 -11.00
N GLY A 133 -20.94 14.90 -10.59
CA GLY A 133 -19.91 15.26 -9.61
C GLY A 133 -20.15 14.65 -8.24
N LEU A 134 -21.42 14.56 -7.81
CA LEU A 134 -21.82 13.91 -6.55
C LEU A 134 -21.54 12.42 -6.57
N VAL A 135 -21.95 11.71 -7.63
CA VAL A 135 -21.71 10.26 -7.75
C VAL A 135 -20.22 9.94 -7.83
N GLN A 136 -19.44 10.73 -8.58
CA GLN A 136 -17.99 10.54 -8.63
C GLN A 136 -17.36 10.71 -7.23
N ARG A 137 -17.73 11.77 -6.51
CA ARG A 137 -17.27 11.98 -5.12
C ARG A 137 -17.70 10.86 -4.18
N GLU A 138 -18.93 10.35 -4.31
CA GLU A 138 -19.43 9.26 -3.47
C GLU A 138 -18.68 7.95 -3.73
N ILE A 139 -18.37 7.64 -4.99
CA ILE A 139 -17.56 6.47 -5.35
C ILE A 139 -16.16 6.59 -4.74
N GLN A 140 -15.53 7.76 -4.84
CA GLN A 140 -14.22 8.01 -4.23
C GLN A 140 -14.28 7.95 -2.70
N SER A 141 -15.34 8.50 -2.09
CA SER A 141 -15.61 8.40 -0.64
C SER A 141 -15.71 6.95 -0.20
N ARG A 142 -16.37 6.10 -0.99
CA ARG A 142 -16.48 4.67 -0.68
C ARG A 142 -15.14 3.94 -0.76
N GLU A 143 -14.29 4.28 -1.72
CA GLU A 143 -12.92 3.74 -1.77
C GLU A 143 -12.09 4.22 -0.56
N GLU A 144 -12.30 5.45 -0.11
CA GLU A 144 -11.63 5.98 1.09
C GLU A 144 -12.12 5.30 2.37
N GLU A 145 -13.43 5.04 2.51
CA GLU A 145 -13.99 4.23 3.60
C GLU A 145 -13.32 2.84 3.66
N ASN A 146 -13.15 2.18 2.50
CA ASN A 146 -12.46 0.88 2.44
C ASN A 146 -10.98 0.99 2.88
N ARG A 147 -10.30 2.10 2.56
CA ARG A 147 -8.92 2.35 3.03
C ARG A 147 -8.86 2.62 4.53
N GLN A 148 -9.84 3.32 5.08
CA GLN A 148 -9.96 3.55 6.52
C GLN A 148 -10.17 2.23 7.26
N ALA A 149 -11.09 1.37 6.77
CA ALA A 149 -11.28 0.03 7.31
C ALA A 149 -9.96 -0.77 7.32
N LYS A 150 -9.25 -0.79 6.18
CA LYS A 150 -7.93 -1.41 6.07
C LYS A 150 -6.90 -0.82 7.03
N THR A 151 -6.97 0.49 7.31
CA THR A 151 -6.04 1.14 8.24
C THR A 151 -6.21 0.62 9.65
N VAL A 152 -7.44 0.40 10.09
CA VAL A 152 -7.74 -0.17 11.41
C VAL A 152 -7.19 -1.58 11.54
N GLU A 153 -7.19 -2.36 10.45
CA GLU A 153 -6.62 -3.71 10.40
C GLU A 153 -5.08 -3.76 10.53
N LEU A 154 -4.38 -2.65 10.22
CA LEU A 154 -2.90 -2.62 10.19
C LEU A 154 -2.23 -2.59 11.58
N GLY A 155 -2.99 -2.60 12.67
CA GLY A 155 -2.44 -2.64 14.03
C GLY A 155 -1.48 -1.48 14.31
N SER A 156 -0.19 -1.78 14.55
CA SER A 156 0.85 -0.78 14.83
C SER A 156 1.06 0.20 13.66
N GLN A 157 1.13 -0.30 12.42
CA GLN A 157 1.27 0.54 11.21
C GLN A 157 0.01 1.37 10.91
N GLY A 158 -1.11 1.08 11.57
CA GLY A 158 -2.35 1.85 11.52
C GLY A 158 -2.54 2.80 12.70
N ALA A 159 -1.63 2.81 13.68
CA ALA A 159 -1.80 3.55 14.94
C ALA A 159 -1.95 5.06 14.73
N TRP A 160 -1.38 5.60 13.66
CA TRP A 160 -1.53 7.01 13.27
C TRP A 160 -2.98 7.44 13.04
N SER A 161 -3.90 6.49 12.77
CA SER A 161 -5.33 6.79 12.64
C SER A 161 -5.95 7.33 13.93
N ARG A 162 -5.38 6.99 15.10
CA ARG A 162 -5.86 7.41 16.42
C ARG A 162 -5.22 8.69 16.93
N TRP A 163 -4.22 9.21 16.24
CA TRP A 163 -3.51 10.41 16.70
C TRP A 163 -4.42 11.64 16.63
N GLU A 164 -4.43 12.45 17.67
CA GLU A 164 -5.13 13.75 17.72
C GLU A 164 -4.25 14.86 17.12
N LEU A 165 -3.74 14.62 15.90
CA LEU A 165 -2.92 15.58 15.17
C LEU A 165 -3.66 16.11 13.95
N GLU A 166 -3.35 17.36 13.58
CA GLU A 166 -3.83 17.97 12.34
C GLU A 166 -3.33 17.19 11.12
N GLN A 167 -4.15 17.17 10.08
CA GLN A 167 -3.78 16.55 8.81
C GLN A 167 -2.82 17.46 8.05
N ARG A 168 -1.72 16.89 7.60
CA ARG A 168 -0.74 17.55 6.75
C ARG A 168 -0.84 17.02 5.33
N SER A 169 -1.16 17.87 4.38
CA SER A 169 -1.12 17.54 2.95
C SER A 169 0.16 18.05 2.31
N LEU A 170 0.86 17.17 1.59
CA LEU A 170 2.02 17.54 0.80
C LEU A 170 1.57 17.86 -0.63
N THR A 171 2.02 18.99 -1.15
CA THR A 171 1.89 19.31 -2.58
C THR A 171 3.06 18.74 -3.37
N TRP A 172 2.95 18.71 -4.71
CA TRP A 172 4.07 18.34 -5.56
C TRP A 172 5.29 19.23 -5.33
N SER A 173 5.07 20.54 -5.16
CA SER A 173 6.12 21.50 -4.86
C SER A 173 6.84 21.16 -3.55
N ASP A 174 6.12 20.72 -2.52
CA ASP A 174 6.73 20.30 -1.26
C ASP A 174 7.60 19.07 -1.45
N ILE A 175 7.11 18.06 -2.17
CA ILE A 175 7.86 16.84 -2.48
C ILE A 175 9.16 17.15 -3.22
N TRP A 176 9.13 18.06 -4.20
CA TRP A 176 10.34 18.46 -4.94
C TRP A 176 11.32 19.29 -4.12
N ARG A 177 10.84 20.04 -3.11
CA ARG A 177 11.67 20.84 -2.23
C ARG A 177 12.37 20.01 -1.15
N TYR A 178 11.75 18.90 -0.73
CA TYR A 178 12.32 18.05 0.29
C TYR A 178 13.58 17.33 -0.20
N PRO A 179 14.70 17.39 0.55
CA PRO A 179 15.77 16.42 0.38
C PRO A 179 15.24 15.00 0.56
N GLN A 180 15.73 14.07 -0.27
CA GLN A 180 15.21 12.70 -0.34
C GLN A 180 15.14 11.98 1.03
N TYR A 181 16.16 12.16 1.86
CA TYR A 181 16.23 11.54 3.20
C TYR A 181 15.20 12.13 4.17
N GLN A 182 14.86 13.42 4.04
CA GLN A 182 13.85 14.05 4.89
C GLN A 182 12.45 13.56 4.52
N LEU A 183 12.14 13.46 3.23
CA LEU A 183 10.87 12.92 2.74
C LEU A 183 10.72 11.46 3.17
N GLN A 184 11.78 10.66 2.97
CA GLN A 184 11.83 9.27 3.39
C GLN A 184 11.61 9.12 4.90
N PHE A 185 12.31 9.92 5.70
CA PHE A 185 12.16 9.91 7.16
C PHE A 185 10.74 10.29 7.58
N LEU A 186 10.17 11.37 7.01
CA LEU A 186 8.82 11.84 7.29
C LEU A 186 7.76 10.77 6.99
N LEU A 187 7.85 10.12 5.82
CA LEU A 187 6.92 9.06 5.46
C LEU A 187 7.09 7.84 6.36
N ARG A 188 8.32 7.42 6.61
CA ARG A 188 8.58 6.24 7.44
C ARG A 188 8.20 6.46 8.91
N SER A 189 8.29 7.68 9.42
CA SER A 189 7.95 7.99 10.82
C SER A 189 6.43 8.02 11.03
N VAL A 190 5.67 8.66 10.13
CA VAL A 190 4.21 8.74 10.26
C VAL A 190 3.54 7.37 10.14
N TYR A 191 4.01 6.54 9.22
CA TYR A 191 3.41 5.22 8.96
C TYR A 191 4.07 4.06 9.72
N ASP A 192 4.94 4.37 10.69
CA ASP A 192 5.66 3.40 11.52
C ASP A 192 6.37 2.31 10.70
N VAL A 193 7.19 2.74 9.75
CA VAL A 193 8.00 1.86 8.88
C VAL A 193 9.49 2.19 8.94
N LEU A 194 9.91 2.92 9.98
CA LEU A 194 11.32 3.09 10.32
C LEU A 194 11.89 1.75 10.82
N PRO A 195 13.18 1.48 10.57
CA PRO A 195 13.87 0.29 11.11
C PRO A 195 14.15 0.47 12.61
N THR A 196 13.10 0.64 13.41
CA THR A 196 13.17 0.68 14.87
C THR A 196 13.24 -0.73 15.43
N PRO A 197 13.81 -0.94 16.64
CA PRO A 197 13.81 -2.24 17.30
C PRO A 197 12.41 -2.84 17.33
N THR A 198 11.35 -2.07 17.64
CA THR A 198 9.95 -2.53 17.65
C THR A 198 9.50 -3.09 16.29
N ASN A 199 9.80 -2.39 15.19
CA ASN A 199 9.50 -2.88 13.84
C ASN A 199 10.37 -4.07 13.44
N LEU A 200 11.61 -4.13 13.94
CA LEU A 200 12.56 -5.23 13.70
C LEU A 200 12.22 -6.49 14.52
N HIS A 201 11.71 -6.35 15.75
CA HIS A 201 11.34 -7.43 16.67
C HIS A 201 10.15 -8.26 16.16
N SER A 202 9.31 -7.71 15.29
CA SER A 202 8.28 -8.48 14.56
C SER A 202 8.89 -9.56 13.65
N SER A 203 10.14 -9.35 13.22
CA SER A 203 10.98 -10.31 12.54
C SER A 203 12.08 -10.75 13.50
N LYS A 204 11.74 -11.53 14.52
CA LYS A 204 12.73 -12.20 15.40
C LYS A 204 13.73 -12.95 14.51
N LYS A 205 14.86 -12.33 14.17
CA LYS A 205 15.84 -12.82 13.21
C LYS A 205 17.23 -12.61 13.79
N VAL A 206 18.05 -13.64 13.79
CA VAL A 206 19.46 -13.58 14.21
C VAL A 206 20.33 -14.14 13.10
N VAL A 207 21.36 -13.39 12.72
CA VAL A 207 22.35 -13.82 11.72
C VAL A 207 23.71 -13.77 12.38
N ILE A 208 24.37 -14.93 12.45
CA ILE A 208 25.72 -15.08 12.98
C ILE A 208 26.67 -15.22 11.79
N ILE A 209 27.67 -14.35 11.74
CA ILE A 209 28.74 -14.40 10.74
C ILE A 209 30.05 -14.51 11.52
N GLU A 210 30.76 -15.64 11.38
CA GLU A 210 32.06 -15.84 12.03
C GLU A 210 33.16 -15.96 10.97
N LEU A 211 34.13 -15.06 11.03
CA LEU A 211 35.29 -15.10 10.16
C LEU A 211 36.30 -16.14 10.66
N THR A 212 36.87 -16.95 9.77
CA THR A 212 37.90 -17.93 10.09
C THR A 212 39.01 -17.94 9.03
N VAL A 213 40.26 -18.07 9.47
CA VAL A 213 41.44 -18.15 8.58
C VAL A 213 42.09 -19.53 8.78
N PRO A 214 41.60 -20.57 8.11
CA PRO A 214 42.18 -21.91 8.18
C PRO A 214 43.39 -22.05 7.26
N TRP A 215 44.28 -22.97 7.62
CA TRP A 215 45.29 -23.46 6.67
C TRP A 215 44.59 -24.20 5.53
N GLU A 216 45.02 -24.02 4.29
CA GLU A 216 44.22 -24.22 3.05
C GLU A 216 43.47 -25.56 2.96
N GLU A 217 44.06 -26.66 3.42
CA GLU A 217 43.45 -28.00 3.37
C GLU A 217 42.40 -28.25 4.47
N ARG A 218 42.28 -27.35 5.45
CA ARG A 218 41.40 -27.47 6.64
C ARG A 218 40.19 -26.54 6.60
N CYS A 219 39.92 -25.91 5.47
CA CYS A 219 38.79 -25.03 5.22
C CYS A 219 37.44 -25.64 5.68
N GLY A 220 37.06 -26.81 5.14
CA GLY A 220 35.80 -27.47 5.51
C GLY A 220 35.68 -27.83 6.99
N VAL A 221 36.77 -28.32 7.59
CA VAL A 221 36.81 -28.69 9.02
C VAL A 221 36.66 -27.45 9.91
N ALA A 222 37.25 -26.32 9.51
CA ALA A 222 37.06 -25.05 10.19
C ALA A 222 35.62 -24.55 10.03
N ASN A 223 34.98 -24.71 8.87
CA ASN A 223 33.56 -24.40 8.66
C ASN A 223 32.67 -25.10 9.68
N GLU A 224 32.79 -26.42 9.75
CA GLU A 224 31.93 -27.28 10.56
C GLU A 224 32.11 -26.98 12.04
N ARG A 225 33.36 -26.81 12.49
CA ARG A 225 33.66 -26.45 13.88
C ARG A 225 33.05 -25.10 14.26
N LYS A 226 33.10 -24.12 13.36
CA LYS A 226 32.58 -22.75 13.59
C LYS A 226 31.05 -22.71 13.49
N ARG A 227 30.48 -23.56 12.63
CA ARG A 227 29.03 -23.80 12.58
C ARG A 227 28.53 -24.39 13.91
N ALA A 228 29.16 -25.48 14.35
CA ALA A 228 28.77 -26.20 15.56
C ALA A 228 28.90 -25.35 16.84
N LYS A 229 29.86 -24.42 16.88
CA LYS A 229 30.10 -23.53 18.03
C LYS A 229 28.84 -22.76 18.47
N TYR A 230 27.97 -22.39 17.54
CA TYR A 230 26.78 -21.59 17.83
C TYR A 230 25.47 -22.39 17.86
N ASP A 231 25.51 -23.72 17.69
CA ASP A 231 24.29 -24.52 17.58
C ASP A 231 23.39 -24.41 18.81
N GLY A 232 23.97 -24.40 20.02
CA GLY A 232 23.23 -24.21 21.27
C GLY A 232 22.55 -22.85 21.36
N LEU A 233 23.27 -21.78 21.00
CA LEU A 233 22.72 -20.42 20.99
C LEU A 233 21.61 -20.27 19.93
N LEU A 234 21.79 -20.86 18.75
CA LEU A 234 20.79 -20.85 17.68
C LEU A 234 19.56 -21.67 18.06
N ALA A 235 19.72 -22.78 18.79
CA ALA A 235 18.61 -23.55 19.33
C ALA A 235 17.80 -22.74 20.35
N GLU A 236 18.47 -22.09 21.32
CA GLU A 236 17.81 -21.22 22.30
C GLU A 236 17.07 -20.04 21.63
N CYS A 237 17.68 -19.43 20.61
CA CYS A 237 17.02 -18.40 19.81
C CYS A 237 15.78 -18.94 19.09
N ARG A 238 15.85 -20.13 18.49
CA ARG A 238 14.71 -20.78 17.82
C ARG A 238 13.58 -21.12 18.79
N ASP A 239 13.89 -21.61 19.99
CA ASP A 239 12.91 -21.89 21.04
C ASP A 239 12.17 -20.61 21.50
N ARG A 240 12.85 -19.47 21.46
CA ARG A 240 12.26 -18.14 21.72
C ARG A 240 11.54 -17.55 20.50
N GLY A 241 11.40 -18.31 19.43
CA GLY A 241 10.70 -17.95 18.20
C GLY A 241 11.50 -17.10 17.22
N TRP A 242 12.84 -17.13 17.29
CA TRP A 242 13.70 -16.43 16.33
C TRP A 242 14.02 -17.31 15.12
N GLN A 243 14.04 -16.72 13.93
CA GLN A 243 14.64 -17.28 12.74
C GLN A 243 16.15 -17.06 12.81
N THR A 244 16.93 -18.09 12.54
CA THR A 244 18.37 -18.05 12.84
C THR A 244 19.19 -18.54 11.66
N TRP A 245 20.26 -17.82 11.31
CA TRP A 245 21.21 -18.21 10.28
C TRP A 245 22.65 -18.15 10.81
N ASN A 246 23.49 -19.08 10.36
CA ASN A 246 24.89 -19.15 10.75
C ASN A 246 25.78 -19.33 9.50
N PHE A 247 26.66 -18.36 9.29
CA PHE A 247 27.56 -18.29 8.16
C PHE A 247 29.02 -18.17 8.64
N PRO A 248 29.70 -19.31 8.87
CA PRO A 248 31.16 -19.31 8.97
C PRO A 248 31.78 -18.95 7.61
N VAL A 249 32.58 -17.88 7.58
CA VAL A 249 33.25 -17.34 6.39
C VAL A 249 34.74 -17.61 6.49
N GLU A 250 35.25 -18.39 5.55
CA GLU A 250 36.67 -18.75 5.46
C GLU A 250 37.43 -17.76 4.59
N VAL A 251 38.63 -17.39 5.02
CA VAL A 251 39.60 -16.61 4.24
C VAL A 251 40.92 -17.37 4.16
N GLY A 252 41.34 -17.78 2.96
CA GLY A 252 42.60 -18.45 2.66
C GLY A 252 43.56 -17.54 1.88
N CYS A 253 44.86 -17.83 1.92
CA CYS A 253 45.90 -16.96 1.35
C CYS A 253 46.21 -17.20 -0.15
N ARG A 254 45.92 -18.38 -0.74
CA ARG A 254 46.30 -18.69 -2.14
C ARG A 254 45.18 -18.98 -3.13
N LEU A 255 43.90 -18.95 -2.73
CA LEU A 255 42.76 -19.06 -3.66
C LEU A 255 41.62 -18.13 -3.22
N PRO A 256 40.84 -17.55 -4.15
CA PRO A 256 39.66 -16.78 -3.80
C PRO A 256 38.68 -17.70 -3.06
N CYS A 257 38.24 -17.25 -1.90
CA CYS A 257 37.28 -17.95 -1.03
C CYS A 257 35.88 -17.88 -1.65
N ALA A 258 35.69 -18.55 -2.79
CA ALA A 258 34.48 -18.36 -3.60
C ALA A 258 33.26 -18.95 -2.90
N VAL A 259 33.32 -20.20 -2.41
CA VAL A 259 32.10 -20.92 -1.99
C VAL A 259 31.44 -20.33 -0.73
N SER A 260 32.22 -19.92 0.29
CA SER A 260 31.69 -19.40 1.56
C SER A 260 31.22 -17.94 1.45
N VAL A 261 31.94 -17.11 0.70
CA VAL A 261 31.59 -15.70 0.45
C VAL A 261 30.40 -15.59 -0.51
N GLU A 262 30.32 -16.45 -1.53
CA GLU A 262 29.18 -16.53 -2.46
C GLU A 262 27.90 -17.01 -1.74
N ASN A 263 28.01 -17.90 -0.76
CA ASN A 263 26.87 -18.30 0.09
C ASN A 263 26.35 -17.16 0.99
N VAL A 264 27.21 -16.21 1.41
CA VAL A 264 26.82 -15.05 2.24
C VAL A 264 26.28 -13.90 1.39
N PHE A 265 26.90 -13.63 0.24
CA PHE A 265 26.60 -12.43 -0.57
C PHE A 265 25.76 -12.70 -1.84
N CYS A 266 25.76 -13.93 -2.39
CA CYS A 266 25.09 -14.25 -3.67
C CYS A 266 23.86 -15.16 -3.56
N ARG A 267 23.63 -15.89 -2.46
CA ARG A 267 22.35 -16.60 -2.23
C ARG A 267 21.23 -15.64 -1.80
N ARG A 268 20.77 -14.81 -2.74
CA ARG A 268 19.45 -14.17 -2.67
C ARG A 268 18.30 -15.18 -2.85
N SER A 269 18.61 -16.38 -3.34
CA SER A 269 17.68 -17.44 -3.75
C SER A 269 17.27 -18.42 -2.63
N ASP A 270 18.02 -18.49 -1.51
CA ASP A 270 17.72 -19.40 -0.38
C ASP A 270 17.25 -18.68 0.89
N LEU A 271 17.09 -17.36 0.85
CA LEU A 271 16.09 -16.73 1.71
C LEU A 271 14.75 -17.19 1.15
N PRO A 272 13.96 -18.04 1.86
CA PRO A 272 12.68 -18.44 1.34
C PRO A 272 11.91 -17.18 0.97
N GLU A 273 11.46 -17.11 -0.29
CA GLU A 273 10.48 -16.12 -0.70
C GLU A 273 9.42 -16.08 0.39
N LEU A 274 9.16 -14.88 0.90
CA LEU A 274 8.05 -14.57 1.78
C LEU A 274 6.75 -15.02 1.08
N LYS A 275 6.43 -16.31 1.19
CA LYS A 275 5.05 -16.77 1.10
C LYS A 275 4.40 -16.17 2.33
N SER A 276 3.63 -15.11 2.10
CA SER A 276 2.63 -14.64 3.04
C SER A 276 1.76 -15.84 3.39
N SER A 277 1.98 -16.43 4.56
CA SER A 277 0.97 -17.26 5.20
C SER A 277 -0.27 -16.39 5.37
N ASN A 278 -1.42 -16.92 4.94
CA ASN A 278 -2.73 -16.28 4.93
C ASN A 278 -3.08 -15.55 6.23
#